data_AF-A0A9D4BLA2-F1
#
_entry.id   AF-A0A9D4BLA2-F1
#
_cell.length_a   1.000
_cell.length_b   1.000
_cell.length_c   1.000
_cell.angle_alpha   90.00
_cell.angle_beta   90.00
_cell.angle_gamma   90.00
#
_symmetry.space_group_name_H-M   'P 1'
#
loop_
_entity.id
_entity.type
_entity.pdbx_description
1 polymer ?
#
loop_
_entity_poly.entity_id
_entity_poly.type
_entity_poly.pdbx_seq_one_letter_code
_entity_poly.pdbx_strand_id
1 'polypeptide(L)' 'MWSACSVTCEKGSMSRSRTCSNPTPLHNGANCDKFGANNEEEACDAGIMCPSVSIRS' A
#
# COMPACT_ATOMS: atom_id res chain seq x y z
N MET A 1 1.63 -3.00 8.29
CA MET A 1 2.72 -3.54 7.44
C MET A 1 2.41 -3.16 6.00
N TRP A 2 3.38 -2.80 5.18
CA TRP A 2 3.16 -2.50 3.76
C TRP A 2 3.04 -3.78 2.93
N SER A 3 2.25 -3.75 1.86
CA SER A 3 2.20 -4.79 0.84
C SER A 3 3.52 -4.89 0.10
N ALA A 4 3.68 -5.95 -0.71
CA ALA A 4 4.71 -5.96 -1.73
C ALA A 4 4.52 -4.78 -2.71
N CYS A 5 5.62 -4.35 -3.34
CA CYS A 5 5.57 -3.38 -4.42
C CYS A 5 4.75 -3.95 -5.59
N SER A 6 3.94 -3.10 -6.23
CA SER A 6 3.06 -3.51 -7.34
C SER A 6 3.82 -3.99 -8.58
N VAL A 7 5.12 -3.70 -8.65
CA VAL A 7 6.04 -4.11 -9.70
C VAL A 7 7.22 -4.85 -9.11
N THR A 8 7.84 -5.70 -9.94
CA THR A 8 9.10 -6.38 -9.62
C THR A 8 10.31 -5.69 -10.24
N CYS A 9 10.12 -4.60 -10.97
CA CYS A 9 11.16 -3.78 -11.56
C CYS A 9 10.72 -2.30 -11.60
N GLU A 10 11.68 -1.40 -11.46
CA GLU A 10 11.52 0.05 -11.39
C GLU A 10 10.59 0.49 -10.25
N LYS A 11 9.91 1.62 -10.44
CA LYS A 11 9.05 2.24 -9.44
C LYS A 11 7.63 1.72 -9.57
N GLY A 12 7.04 1.38 -8.44
CA GLY A 12 5.63 1.05 -8.34
C GLY A 12 5.00 1.71 -7.12
N SER A 13 3.94 1.09 -6.62
CA SER A 13 3.23 1.48 -5.42
C SER A 13 3.07 0.32 -4.46
N MET A 14 3.06 0.62 -3.17
CA MET A 14 2.73 -0.30 -2.09
C MET A 14 1.60 0.31 -1.26
N SER A 15 0.76 -0.54 -0.69
CA SER A 15 -0.35 -0.10 0.15
C SER A 15 -0.29 -0.74 1.53
N ARG A 16 -0.81 -0.04 2.53
CA ARG A 16 -1.05 -0.62 3.86
C ARG A 16 -2.43 -0.24 4.34
N SER A 17 -3.08 -1.20 4.99
CA SER A 17 -4.31 -0.95 5.72
C SER A 17 -4.02 -0.89 7.22
N ARG A 18 -4.61 0.09 7.88
CA ARG A 18 -4.65 0.20 9.34
C ARG A 18 -6.03 -0.24 9.82
N THR A 19 -6.03 -1.17 10.76
CA THR A 19 -7.26 -1.72 11.33
C THR A 19 -7.45 -1.15 12.73
N CYS A 20 -8.65 -0.69 13.04
CA CYS A 20 -8.95 -0.19 14.37
C CYS A 20 -9.39 -1.30 15.31
N SER A 21 -8.41 -2.09 15.75
CA SER A 21 -8.64 -3.29 16.57
C SER A 21 -8.00 -3.22 17.95
N ASN A 22 -7.45 -2.07 18.36
CA ASN A 22 -6.76 -1.93 19.65
C ASN A 22 -7.04 -0.57 20.34
N PRO A 23 -8.20 -0.42 21.02
CA PRO A 23 -9.30 -1.37 21.14
C PRO A 23 -10.27 -1.28 19.96
N THR A 24 -10.99 -2.37 19.69
CA THR A 24 -12.15 -2.33 18.79
C THR A 24 -13.23 -1.42 19.38
N PRO A 25 -13.86 -0.53 18.60
CA PRO A 25 -14.95 0.30 19.07
C PRO A 25 -16.10 -0.55 19.64
N LEU A 26 -16.52 -0.26 20.87
CA LEU A 26 -17.64 -0.91 21.56
C LEU A 26 -18.70 0.12 21.94
N HIS A 27 -19.95 -0.31 22.11
CA HIS A 27 -21.08 0.51 22.60
C HIS A 27 -21.20 1.89 21.94
N ASN A 28 -21.47 1.93 20.62
CA ASN A 28 -21.56 3.18 19.84
C ASN A 28 -20.24 3.98 19.81
N GLY A 29 -19.12 3.32 20.13
CA GLY A 29 -17.78 3.88 19.99
C GLY A 29 -17.54 4.38 18.58
N ALA A 30 -16.86 5.52 18.47
CA ALA A 30 -16.56 6.15 17.20
C ALA A 30 -15.74 5.22 16.29
N ASN A 31 -16.13 5.10 15.01
CA ASN A 31 -15.26 4.48 14.02
C ASN A 31 -13.99 5.33 13.84
N CYS A 32 -12.91 4.68 13.44
CA CYS A 32 -11.58 5.27 13.39
C CYS A 32 -11.33 6.09 12.12
N ASP A 33 -12.36 6.19 11.27
CA ASP A 33 -12.43 7.11 10.13
C ASP A 33 -12.18 8.57 10.54
N LYS A 34 -12.46 8.91 11.81
CA LYS A 34 -12.15 10.23 12.42
C LYS A 34 -10.65 10.54 12.45
N PHE A 35 -9.79 9.51 12.41
CA PHE A 35 -8.34 9.65 12.36
C PHE A 35 -7.80 9.66 10.92
N GLY A 36 -8.68 9.65 9.91
CA GLY A 36 -8.36 9.67 8.48
C GLY A 36 -8.58 8.32 7.78
N ALA A 37 -8.16 8.21 6.52
CA ALA A 37 -8.34 7.02 5.70
C ALA A 37 -7.62 5.78 6.27
N ASN A 38 -8.30 4.63 6.28
CA ASN A 38 -7.73 3.36 6.77
C ASN A 38 -6.76 2.70 5.78
N ASN A 39 -6.62 3.27 4.57
CA ASN A 39 -5.70 2.82 3.55
C ASN A 39 -4.71 3.94 3.25
N GLU A 40 -3.44 3.56 3.17
CA GLU A 40 -2.35 4.44 2.80
C GLU A 40 -1.63 3.82 1.60
N GLU A 41 -1.18 4.68 0.68
CA GLU A 41 -0.44 4.29 -0.51
C GLU A 41 0.86 5.11 -0.58
N GLU A 42 1.97 4.44 -0.86
CA GLU A 42 3.28 5.06 -1.03
C GLU A 42 3.98 4.50 -2.27
N ALA A 43 4.85 5.33 -2.86
CA ALA A 43 5.74 4.87 -3.92
C ALA A 43 6.78 3.89 -3.36
N CYS A 44 7.09 2.86 -4.14
CA CYS A 44 8.17 1.91 -3.85
C CYS A 44 9.11 1.82 -5.05
N ASP A 45 10.36 1.43 -4.79
CA ASP A 45 11.35 1.10 -5.81
C ASP A 45 11.73 -0.37 -5.67
N ALA A 46 11.50 -1.15 -6.71
CA ALA A 46 11.82 -2.58 -6.75
C ALA A 46 13.32 -2.84 -6.87
N GLY A 47 14.13 -1.81 -7.13
CA GLY A 47 15.60 -1.90 -7.20
C GLY A 47 16.15 -2.65 -8.41
N ILE A 48 15.28 -3.06 -9.33
CA ILE A 48 15.62 -3.82 -10.55
C ILE A 48 15.18 -2.99 -11.74
N MET A 49 16.07 -2.69 -12.69
CA MET A 49 15.64 -2.01 -13.93
C MET A 49 14.82 -2.97 -14.79
N CYS A 50 13.71 -2.49 -15.36
CA CYS A 50 12.85 -3.34 -16.17
C CYS A 50 13.58 -3.75 -17.46
N PRO A 51 13.47 -5.02 -17.88
CA PRO A 51 13.97 -5.40 -19.19
C PRO A 51 13.15 -4.64 -20.24
N SER A 52 13.82 -3.78 -21.02
CA SER A 52 13.18 -3.17 -22.18
C SER A 52 12.92 -4.28 -23.19
N VAL A 53 11.67 -4.73 -23.31
CA VAL A 53 11.25 -5.65 -24.36
C VAL A 53 11.22 -4.85 -25.68
N SER A 54 12.41 -4.52 -26.18
CA SER A 54 12.60 -4.02 -27.54
C SER A 54 12.47 -5.21 -28.48
N ILE A 55 11.24 -5.56 -28.85
CA ILE A 55 11.02 -6.38 -30.05
C ILE A 55 11.54 -5.51 -31.20
N ARG A 56 12.72 -5.83 -31.72
CA ARG A 56 13.17 -5.26 -33.00
C ARG A 56 12.23 -5.81 -34.06
N SER A 57 11.27 -4.98 -34.49
CA SER A 57 10.50 -5.18 -35.71
C SER A 57 11.40 -5.14 -36.94
#